data_AF-A0A9D6ELY5-F1
#
_entry.id   AF-A0A9D6ELY5-F1
#
_cell.length_a   1.000
_cell.length_b   1.000
_cell.length_c   1.000
_cell.angle_alpha   90.00
_cell.angle_beta   90.00
_cell.angle_gamma   90.00
#
_symmetry.space_group_name_H-M   'P 1'
#
loop_
_entity.id
_entity.type
_entity.pdbx_description
1 polymer ?
#
loop_
_entity_poly.entity_id
_entity_poly.type
_entity_poly.pdbx_seq_one_letter_code
_entity_poly.pdbx_strand_id
1 'polypeptide(L)'
;IDALLLREHLHRRRAVPAPSAGAPVAGGYTAVFYQGVAHRVLHVDVASLYPSLMLTFGIFPAKDELAILPLLLRDLREFRLAAKALAREAPTEEERAYAGGLQQTFKILINSFYGYLGFSMGHWNDFDAANRVTAEGRTLIRQVVDALKERGATVIEIDTDGIYFVAPPGVADPSGEEALVADLSRGLPPGISLELDGRYPAMFSYKMKNYVLLDGRGRLTIKGSALRSRGIELFQRTWMEEMFRLLLTGRRAEIPALVQRYLDDFAAHRMPVKQFMKTETLQDSLETYKEKVRGEKRNPAAPYELALGSERPSQPGDQVSYYVTGQGLKAKVNEAAKLATQWDPAAPDENVEYYQAKLRELWERFRPLIEPEGLIPIQEEAEETTPTQLTLTDD
;
A
#
# COMPACT_ATOMS: atom_id res chain seq x y z
N ILE A 1 6.07 16.08 18.24
CA ILE A 1 4.84 16.24 19.06
C ILE A 1 5.21 16.24 20.54
N ASP A 2 5.81 15.17 21.06
CA ASP A 2 6.28 15.07 22.46
C ASP A 2 7.06 16.30 22.94
N ALA A 3 8.07 16.74 22.17
CA ALA A 3 8.86 17.92 22.50
C ALA A 3 8.04 19.24 22.60
N LEU A 4 6.95 19.36 21.83
CA LEU A 4 6.07 20.54 21.89
C LEU A 4 5.27 20.55 23.20
N LEU A 5 4.74 19.39 23.59
CA LEU A 5 4.05 19.19 24.86
C LEU A 5 5.00 19.42 26.04
N LEU A 6 6.20 18.85 25.97
CA LEU A 6 7.25 18.99 26.96
C LEU A 6 7.62 20.46 27.19
N ARG A 7 7.88 21.21 26.11
CA ARG A 7 8.19 22.64 26.18
C ARG A 7 7.10 23.40 26.94
N GLU A 8 5.83 23.16 26.61
CA GLU A 8 4.72 23.91 27.19
C GLU A 8 4.46 23.52 28.65
N HIS A 9 4.56 22.24 29.00
CA HIS A 9 4.43 21.77 30.38
C HIS A 9 5.55 22.34 31.27
N LEU A 10 6.80 22.30 30.81
CA LEU A 10 7.93 22.87 31.54
C LEU A 10 7.79 24.40 31.68
N HIS A 11 7.36 25.09 30.63
CA HIS A 11 7.10 26.53 30.67
C HIS A 11 6.06 26.90 31.73
N ARG A 12 4.99 26.10 31.84
CA ARG A 12 3.93 26.26 32.85
C ARG A 12 4.25 25.60 34.20
N ARG A 13 5.49 25.11 34.38
CA ARG A 13 5.96 24.43 35.60
C ARG A 13 5.05 23.26 36.02
N ARG A 14 4.55 22.51 35.04
CA ARG A 14 3.80 21.26 35.25
C ARG A 14 4.73 20.06 35.16
N ALA A 15 4.39 19.02 35.93
CA ALA A 15 5.09 17.75 35.86
C ALA A 15 4.88 17.09 34.49
N VAL A 16 5.87 16.31 34.08
CA VAL A 16 5.81 15.50 32.86
C VAL A 16 5.41 14.08 33.27
N PRO A 17 4.32 13.52 32.73
CA PRO A 17 3.92 12.16 33.06
C PRO A 17 4.91 11.14 32.51
N ALA A 18 5.03 9.99 33.18
CA ALA A 18 5.70 8.83 32.59
C ALA A 18 4.85 8.23 31.45
N PRO A 19 5.49 7.71 30.38
CA PRO A 19 4.78 6.98 29.33
C PRO A 19 3.99 5.78 29.89
N SER A 20 2.80 5.53 29.36
CA SER A 20 2.06 4.29 29.61
C SER A 20 2.72 3.13 28.90
N ALA A 21 2.56 1.92 29.47
CA ALA A 21 2.94 0.68 28.81
C ALA A 21 2.22 0.51 27.46
N GLY A 22 2.90 -0.12 26.51
CA GLY A 22 2.32 -0.41 25.20
C GLY A 22 1.09 -1.31 25.30
N ALA A 23 0.05 -0.99 24.51
CA ALA A 23 -1.13 -1.83 24.37
C ALA A 23 -1.51 -1.97 22.88
N PRO A 24 -2.24 -3.04 22.49
CA PRO A 24 -2.72 -3.19 21.12
C PRO A 24 -3.63 -2.03 20.70
N VAL A 25 -3.41 -1.50 19.50
CA VAL A 25 -4.27 -0.50 18.86
C VAL A 25 -4.91 -1.11 17.62
N ALA A 26 -6.24 -1.07 17.55
CA ALA A 26 -6.98 -1.53 16.39
C ALA A 26 -6.73 -0.62 15.17
N GLY A 27 -6.69 -1.20 13.96
CA GLY A 27 -6.53 -0.45 12.72
C GLY A 27 -7.77 0.33 12.28
N GLY A 28 -7.61 1.11 11.22
CA GLY A 28 -8.72 1.72 10.49
C GLY A 28 -9.58 0.68 9.75
N TYR A 29 -10.71 1.12 9.20
CA TYR A 29 -11.58 0.23 8.45
C TYR A 29 -11.01 -0.04 7.06
N THR A 30 -10.86 -1.32 6.71
CA THR A 30 -10.41 -1.73 5.39
C THR A 30 -11.27 -2.90 4.95
N ALA A 31 -11.83 -2.80 3.75
CA ALA A 31 -12.72 -3.83 3.23
C ALA A 31 -12.65 -3.82 1.71
N VAL A 32 -12.83 -4.99 1.10
CA VAL A 32 -13.01 -5.13 -0.33
C VAL A 32 -14.33 -5.86 -0.55
N PHE A 33 -15.22 -5.28 -1.36
CA PHE A 33 -16.54 -5.84 -1.63
C PHE A 33 -16.60 -6.52 -3.00
N TYR A 34 -15.76 -6.07 -3.94
CA TYR A 34 -15.72 -6.60 -5.29
C TYR A 34 -14.29 -6.76 -5.81
N GLN A 35 -14.06 -7.79 -6.61
CA GLN A 35 -12.85 -8.02 -7.41
C GLN A 35 -13.14 -7.82 -8.90
N GLY A 36 -12.09 -7.67 -9.70
CA GLY A 36 -12.21 -7.51 -11.15
C GLY A 36 -12.15 -6.05 -11.59
N VAL A 37 -12.76 -5.75 -12.73
CA VAL A 37 -12.61 -4.45 -13.39
C VAL A 37 -13.84 -3.59 -13.15
N ALA A 38 -13.63 -2.40 -12.59
CA ALA A 38 -14.61 -1.33 -12.55
C ALA A 38 -14.25 -0.22 -13.54
N HIS A 39 -15.27 0.41 -14.11
CA HIS A 39 -15.13 1.59 -14.96
C HIS A 39 -15.76 2.81 -14.29
N ARG A 40 -15.26 4.01 -14.61
CA ARG A 40 -15.73 5.29 -14.06
C ARG A 40 -15.71 5.29 -12.52
N VAL A 41 -14.56 4.96 -11.96
CA VAL A 41 -14.37 4.86 -10.51
C VAL A 41 -14.07 6.23 -9.92
N LEU A 42 -14.80 6.57 -8.87
CA LEU A 42 -14.55 7.73 -8.03
C LEU A 42 -13.82 7.29 -6.76
N HIS A 43 -12.99 8.19 -6.26
CA HIS A 43 -12.34 8.05 -4.97
C HIS A 43 -12.68 9.26 -4.12
N VAL A 44 -13.30 9.00 -2.96
CA VAL A 44 -13.49 10.01 -1.92
C VAL A 44 -12.60 9.70 -0.73
N ASP A 45 -12.05 10.75 -0.13
CA ASP A 45 -11.21 10.69 1.05
C ASP A 45 -11.85 11.51 2.18
N VAL A 46 -11.80 11.02 3.42
CA VAL A 46 -12.17 11.83 4.57
C VAL A 46 -11.00 12.73 4.96
N ALA A 47 -11.15 14.04 4.73
CA ALA A 47 -10.07 15.00 4.92
C ALA A 47 -9.51 14.97 6.36
N SER A 48 -8.28 14.46 6.49
CA SER A 48 -7.60 14.30 7.78
C SER A 48 -8.47 13.56 8.82
N LEU A 49 -8.99 12.38 8.45
CA LEU A 49 -9.93 11.57 9.24
C LEU A 49 -9.62 11.60 10.75
N TYR A 50 -8.49 11.03 11.18
CA TYR A 50 -8.20 10.90 12.62
C TYR A 50 -8.05 12.24 13.34
N PRO A 51 -7.27 13.22 12.86
CA PRO A 51 -7.25 14.57 13.42
C PRO A 51 -8.65 15.21 13.55
N SER A 52 -9.50 15.05 12.53
CA SER A 52 -10.86 15.59 12.54
C SER A 52 -11.72 14.90 13.59
N LEU A 53 -11.65 13.56 13.70
CA LEU A 53 -12.35 12.79 14.74
C LEU A 53 -11.90 13.20 16.16
N MET A 54 -10.59 13.36 16.38
CA MET A 54 -10.04 13.81 17.66
C MET A 54 -10.64 15.16 18.07
N LEU A 55 -10.66 16.14 17.14
CA LEU A 55 -11.23 17.47 17.41
C LEU A 55 -12.75 17.44 17.59
N THR A 56 -13.48 16.72 16.73
CA THR A 56 -14.95 16.66 16.76
C THR A 56 -15.48 15.94 18.00
N PHE A 57 -14.84 14.85 18.42
CA PHE A 57 -15.28 14.02 19.55
C PHE A 57 -14.50 14.27 20.85
N GLY A 58 -13.56 15.23 20.84
CA GLY A 58 -12.76 15.56 22.02
C GLY A 58 -11.88 14.40 22.49
N ILE A 59 -11.35 13.59 21.57
CA ILE A 59 -10.56 12.40 21.90
C ILE A 59 -9.08 12.78 21.98
N PHE A 60 -8.60 12.96 23.21
CA PHE A 60 -7.24 13.39 23.53
C PHE A 60 -6.71 12.64 24.76
N PRO A 61 -5.38 12.61 24.99
CA PRO A 61 -4.79 11.91 26.12
C PRO A 61 -5.36 12.41 27.45
N ALA A 62 -5.80 11.50 28.31
CA ALA A 62 -6.28 11.87 29.65
C ALA A 62 -5.21 12.56 30.50
N LYS A 63 -3.93 12.26 30.22
CA LYS A 63 -2.77 12.85 30.90
C LYS A 63 -2.43 14.28 30.46
N ASP A 64 -3.04 14.78 29.38
CA ASP A 64 -2.84 16.17 28.92
C ASP A 64 -3.76 17.13 29.69
N GLU A 65 -3.50 17.29 30.99
CA GLU A 65 -4.29 18.13 31.90
C GLU A 65 -4.35 19.60 31.48
N LEU A 66 -3.35 20.05 30.70
CA LEU A 66 -3.25 21.41 30.20
C LEU A 66 -4.00 21.61 28.87
N ALA A 67 -4.53 20.54 28.28
CA ALA A 67 -5.19 20.54 26.97
C ALA A 67 -4.30 21.18 25.87
N ILE A 68 -2.99 20.91 25.89
CA ILE A 68 -2.05 21.47 24.91
C ILE A 68 -2.22 20.79 23.55
N LEU A 69 -2.39 19.48 23.53
CA LEU A 69 -2.53 18.69 22.31
C LEU A 69 -3.76 19.13 21.48
N PRO A 70 -4.98 19.28 22.03
CA PRO A 70 -6.13 19.77 21.27
C PRO A 70 -5.92 21.19 20.71
N LEU A 71 -5.28 22.08 21.47
CA LEU A 71 -4.97 23.44 21.01
C LEU A 71 -3.99 23.40 19.83
N LEU A 72 -2.86 22.68 20.00
CA LEU A 72 -1.87 22.50 18.94
C LEU A 72 -2.51 21.90 17.68
N LEU A 73 -3.33 20.86 17.83
CA LEU A 73 -3.94 20.20 16.68
C LEU A 73 -4.88 21.15 15.92
N ARG A 74 -5.65 21.97 16.63
CA ARG A 74 -6.52 23.00 16.04
C ARG A 74 -5.70 24.05 15.30
N ASP A 75 -4.73 24.67 15.97
CA ASP A 75 -3.94 25.76 15.41
C ASP A 75 -3.12 25.29 14.19
N LEU A 76 -2.53 24.09 14.27
CA LEU A 76 -1.78 23.51 13.16
C LEU A 76 -2.69 23.18 11.97
N ARG A 77 -3.92 22.72 12.22
CA ARG A 77 -4.91 22.48 11.17
C ARG A 77 -5.32 23.77 10.48
N GLU A 78 -5.61 24.83 11.24
CA GLU A 78 -5.94 26.15 10.69
C GLU A 78 -4.78 26.72 9.87
N PHE A 79 -3.55 26.64 10.40
CA PHE A 79 -2.34 27.04 9.69
C PHE A 79 -2.18 26.28 8.37
N ARG A 80 -2.39 24.96 8.39
CA ARG A 80 -2.30 24.14 7.17
C ARG A 80 -3.36 24.55 6.14
N LEU A 81 -4.59 24.86 6.56
CA LEU A 81 -5.65 25.30 5.66
C LEU A 81 -5.28 26.64 5.00
N ALA A 82 -4.75 27.60 5.77
CA ALA A 82 -4.24 28.86 5.23
C ALA A 82 -3.09 28.63 4.24
N ALA A 83 -2.15 27.75 4.56
CA ALA A 83 -1.06 27.39 3.65
C ALA A 83 -1.56 26.69 2.36
N LYS A 84 -2.58 25.81 2.45
CA LYS A 84 -3.21 25.16 1.28
C LYS A 84 -3.89 26.20 0.38
N ALA A 85 -4.57 27.19 0.94
CA ALA A 85 -5.16 28.29 0.19
C ALA A 85 -4.09 29.14 -0.51
N LEU A 86 -3.05 29.54 0.23
CA LEU A 86 -1.92 30.31 -0.32
C LEU A 86 -1.21 29.56 -1.45
N ALA A 87 -1.00 28.25 -1.32
CA ALA A 87 -0.38 27.44 -2.37
C ALA A 87 -1.18 27.42 -3.68
N ARG A 88 -2.50 27.66 -3.63
CA ARG A 88 -3.38 27.73 -4.81
C ARG A 88 -3.43 29.14 -5.41
N GLU A 89 -3.41 30.15 -4.54
CA GLU A 89 -3.71 31.54 -4.93
C GLU A 89 -2.46 32.40 -5.12
N ALA A 90 -1.29 31.97 -4.63
CA ALA A 90 -0.08 32.77 -4.68
C ALA A 90 0.32 33.15 -6.11
N PRO A 91 0.79 34.39 -6.32
CA PRO A 91 1.07 34.93 -7.66
C PRO A 91 2.35 34.34 -8.26
N THR A 92 3.38 34.08 -7.46
CA THR A 92 4.66 33.57 -7.93
C THR A 92 4.81 32.06 -7.73
N GLU A 93 5.62 31.42 -8.58
CA GLU A 93 5.91 29.99 -8.45
C GLU A 93 6.70 29.68 -7.16
N GLU A 94 7.57 30.60 -6.73
CA GLU A 94 8.34 30.46 -5.49
C GLU A 94 7.44 30.46 -4.25
N GLU A 95 6.47 31.38 -4.17
CA GLU A 95 5.50 31.41 -3.07
C GLU A 95 4.59 30.18 -3.08
N ARG A 96 4.16 29.72 -4.26
CA ARG A 96 3.38 28.46 -4.38
C ARG A 96 4.17 27.27 -3.89
N ALA A 97 5.43 27.16 -4.29
CA ALA A 97 6.32 26.07 -3.88
C ALA A 97 6.55 26.09 -2.35
N TYR A 98 6.80 27.27 -1.78
CA TYR A 98 6.98 27.45 -0.34
C TYR A 98 5.72 27.06 0.45
N ALA A 99 4.56 27.62 0.08
CA ALA A 99 3.28 27.31 0.72
C ALA A 99 2.87 25.84 0.53
N GLY A 100 3.18 25.28 -0.64
CA GLY A 100 3.02 23.87 -0.96
C GLY A 100 3.87 22.97 -0.05
N GLY A 101 5.11 23.38 0.22
CA GLY A 101 6.00 22.74 1.19
C GLY A 101 5.42 22.79 2.61
N LEU A 102 4.98 23.98 3.06
CA LEU A 102 4.35 24.14 4.37
C LEU A 102 3.13 23.22 4.54
N GLN A 103 2.14 23.28 3.64
CA GLN A 103 0.93 22.46 3.80
C GLN A 103 1.25 20.96 3.83
N GLN A 104 2.27 20.52 3.08
CA GLN A 104 2.69 19.12 3.03
C GLN A 104 3.36 18.69 4.34
N THR A 105 4.27 19.51 4.87
CA THR A 105 4.93 19.28 6.15
C THR A 105 3.91 19.23 7.29
N PHE A 106 2.99 20.19 7.34
CA PHE A 106 1.94 20.19 8.36
C PHE A 106 0.93 19.06 8.17
N LYS A 107 0.66 18.58 6.94
CA LYS A 107 -0.15 17.36 6.71
C LYS A 107 0.47 16.16 7.44
N ILE A 108 1.78 15.98 7.29
CA ILE A 108 2.51 14.88 7.94
C ILE A 108 2.44 15.03 9.46
N LEU A 109 2.77 16.22 9.98
CA LEU A 109 2.74 16.46 11.42
C LEU A 109 1.35 16.24 12.04
N ILE A 110 0.30 16.78 11.40
CA ILE A 110 -1.09 16.66 11.86
C ILE A 110 -1.54 15.19 11.89
N ASN A 111 -1.26 14.42 10.83
CA ASN A 111 -1.61 13.00 10.80
C ASN A 111 -0.84 12.19 11.86
N SER A 112 0.36 12.64 12.26
CA SER A 112 1.12 12.01 13.34
C SER A 112 0.54 12.21 14.75
N PHE A 113 -0.42 13.12 14.97
CA PHE A 113 -1.05 13.28 16.30
C PHE A 113 -1.83 12.05 16.74
N TYR A 114 -2.53 11.39 15.82
CA TYR A 114 -3.13 10.09 16.10
C TYR A 114 -2.06 9.04 16.40
N GLY A 115 -1.03 8.93 15.56
CA GLY A 115 0.06 7.98 15.77
C GLY A 115 0.80 8.18 17.10
N TYR A 116 0.86 9.42 17.59
CA TYR A 116 1.44 9.76 18.88
C TYR A 116 0.67 9.15 20.07
N LEU A 117 -0.65 9.00 19.97
CA LEU A 117 -1.46 8.34 21.01
C LEU A 117 -1.00 6.89 21.25
N GLY A 118 -0.62 6.17 20.19
CA GLY A 118 -0.12 4.80 20.25
C GLY A 118 1.40 4.67 20.38
N PHE A 119 2.14 5.77 20.58
CA PHE A 119 3.60 5.74 20.65
C PHE A 119 4.06 5.42 22.08
N SER A 120 4.60 4.21 22.30
CA SER A 120 5.00 3.72 23.64
C SER A 120 6.01 4.60 24.38
N MET A 121 6.87 5.32 23.65
CA MET A 121 7.87 6.23 24.25
C MET A 121 7.35 7.66 24.48
N GLY A 122 6.11 7.96 24.06
CA GLY A 122 5.51 9.29 24.24
C GLY A 122 5.01 9.48 25.68
N HIS A 123 5.37 10.60 26.31
CA HIS A 123 4.97 10.90 27.69
C HIS A 123 3.44 11.00 27.85
N TRP A 124 2.77 11.59 26.86
CA TRP A 124 1.31 11.73 26.81
C TRP A 124 0.65 10.71 25.88
N ASN A 125 1.21 9.51 25.76
CA ASN A 125 0.56 8.42 25.05
C ASN A 125 -0.76 8.01 25.73
N ASP A 126 -1.69 7.51 24.92
CA ASP A 126 -3.01 7.07 25.38
C ASP A 126 -3.59 6.08 24.35
N PHE A 127 -3.33 4.79 24.59
CA PHE A 127 -3.76 3.70 23.72
C PHE A 127 -5.30 3.54 23.70
N ASP A 128 -5.99 3.90 24.78
CA ASP A 128 -7.45 3.88 24.84
C ASP A 128 -8.04 5.00 24.00
N ALA A 129 -7.46 6.20 24.05
CA ALA A 129 -7.81 7.28 23.14
C ALA A 129 -7.55 6.89 21.67
N ALA A 130 -6.42 6.23 21.36
CA ALA A 130 -6.15 5.74 20.01
C ALA A 130 -7.22 4.75 19.53
N ASN A 131 -7.62 3.79 20.38
CA ASN A 131 -8.67 2.82 20.07
C ASN A 131 -10.06 3.47 19.91
N ARG A 132 -10.36 4.51 20.69
CA ARG A 132 -11.59 5.30 20.52
C ARG A 132 -11.60 6.03 19.18
N VAL A 133 -10.50 6.68 18.79
CA VAL A 133 -10.39 7.35 17.48
C VAL A 133 -10.65 6.36 16.34
N THR A 134 -10.08 5.15 16.40
CA THR A 134 -10.29 4.16 15.33
C THR A 134 -11.69 3.57 15.36
N ALA A 135 -12.31 3.40 16.53
CA ALA A 135 -13.71 2.99 16.63
C ALA A 135 -14.65 4.02 15.98
N GLU A 136 -14.49 5.31 16.28
CA GLU A 136 -15.27 6.37 15.64
C GLU A 136 -15.02 6.42 14.13
N GLY A 137 -13.76 6.24 13.71
CA GLY A 137 -13.42 6.15 12.28
C GLY A 137 -14.13 5.00 11.57
N ARG A 138 -14.14 3.80 12.16
CA ARG A 138 -14.87 2.64 11.58
C ARG A 138 -16.37 2.91 11.53
N THR A 139 -16.95 3.58 12.51
CA THR A 139 -18.37 3.94 12.51
C THR A 139 -18.69 4.94 11.42
N LEU A 140 -17.89 6.00 11.29
CA LEU A 140 -18.09 7.03 10.28
C LEU A 140 -17.95 6.49 8.85
N ILE A 141 -16.92 5.69 8.58
CA ILE A 141 -16.73 5.12 7.23
C ILE A 141 -17.88 4.18 6.88
N ARG A 142 -18.38 3.36 7.82
CA ARG A 142 -19.58 2.54 7.61
C ARG A 142 -20.81 3.38 7.25
N GLN A 143 -21.04 4.49 7.96
CA GLN A 143 -22.12 5.42 7.63
C GLN A 143 -22.01 5.98 6.20
N VAL A 144 -20.80 6.37 5.77
CA VAL A 144 -20.57 6.85 4.39
C VAL A 144 -20.84 5.75 3.36
N VAL A 145 -20.39 4.52 3.63
CA VAL A 145 -20.59 3.36 2.76
C VAL A 145 -22.07 3.01 2.62
N ASP A 146 -22.81 3.01 3.73
CA ASP A 146 -24.25 2.74 3.73
C ASP A 146 -25.00 3.83 2.95
N ALA A 147 -24.67 5.10 3.19
CA ALA A 147 -25.23 6.22 2.45
C ALA A 147 -24.95 6.17 0.94
N LEU A 148 -23.76 5.70 0.54
CA LEU A 148 -23.42 5.45 -0.86
C LEU A 148 -24.26 4.33 -1.46
N LYS A 149 -24.38 3.19 -0.76
CA LYS A 149 -25.16 2.03 -1.20
C LYS A 149 -26.65 2.36 -1.33
N GLU A 150 -27.22 3.10 -0.38
CA GLU A 150 -28.61 3.57 -0.41
C GLU A 150 -28.92 4.43 -1.64
N ARG A 151 -27.94 5.20 -2.11
CA ARG A 151 -28.05 6.02 -3.33
C ARG A 151 -27.83 5.22 -4.62
N GLY A 152 -27.55 3.91 -4.52
CA GLY A 152 -27.30 3.03 -5.67
C GLY A 152 -25.85 3.04 -6.17
N ALA A 153 -24.89 3.56 -5.39
CA ALA A 153 -23.48 3.47 -5.74
C ALA A 153 -22.95 2.04 -5.49
N THR A 154 -21.98 1.61 -6.29
CA THR A 154 -21.27 0.34 -6.07
C THR A 154 -19.94 0.61 -5.39
N VAL A 155 -19.87 0.38 -4.07
CA VAL A 155 -18.63 0.50 -3.30
C VAL A 155 -17.73 -0.70 -3.58
N ILE A 156 -16.52 -0.45 -4.05
CA ILE A 156 -15.56 -1.49 -4.49
C ILE A 156 -14.63 -1.88 -3.34
N GLU A 157 -13.96 -0.88 -2.77
CA GLU A 157 -12.91 -1.05 -1.77
C GLU A 157 -12.84 0.17 -0.85
N ILE A 158 -12.46 -0.08 0.41
CA ILE A 158 -12.17 0.90 1.44
C ILE A 158 -10.74 0.70 1.90
N ASP A 159 -9.95 1.76 1.87
CA ASP A 159 -8.58 1.80 2.39
C ASP A 159 -8.47 2.86 3.47
N THR A 160 -8.82 2.51 4.71
CA THR A 160 -8.73 3.35 5.91
C THR A 160 -9.67 4.55 5.93
N ASP A 161 -9.34 5.59 5.18
CA ASP A 161 -10.05 6.86 5.03
C ASP A 161 -10.51 7.12 3.58
N GLY A 162 -10.02 6.33 2.63
CA GLY A 162 -10.39 6.38 1.21
C GLY A 162 -11.45 5.34 0.82
N ILE A 163 -12.41 5.74 -0.01
CA ILE A 163 -13.48 4.86 -0.53
C ILE A 163 -13.48 4.93 -2.05
N TYR A 164 -13.29 3.77 -2.69
CA TYR A 164 -13.41 3.61 -4.14
C TYR A 164 -14.80 3.08 -4.50
N PHE A 165 -15.50 3.76 -5.40
CA PHE A 165 -16.85 3.37 -5.78
C PHE A 165 -17.19 3.77 -7.22
N VAL A 166 -18.15 3.08 -7.82
CA VAL A 166 -18.84 3.52 -9.04
C VAL A 166 -20.05 4.33 -8.64
N ALA A 167 -20.20 5.52 -9.23
CA ALA A 167 -21.31 6.41 -8.94
C ALA A 167 -22.68 5.78 -9.32
N PRO A 168 -23.78 6.21 -8.69
CA PRO A 168 -25.12 5.73 -9.03
C PRO A 168 -25.49 5.92 -10.51
N PRO A 169 -26.42 5.10 -11.03
CA PRO A 169 -27.03 5.36 -12.34
C PRO A 169 -27.60 6.80 -12.39
N GLY A 170 -27.25 7.55 -13.45
CA GLY A 170 -27.65 8.95 -13.61
C GLY A 170 -26.63 9.98 -13.14
N VAL A 171 -25.63 9.59 -12.35
CA VAL A 171 -24.48 10.45 -12.03
C VAL A 171 -23.38 10.19 -13.08
N ALA A 172 -23.43 10.99 -14.15
CA ALA A 172 -22.59 10.79 -15.34
C ALA A 172 -21.46 11.81 -15.51
N ASP A 173 -21.67 13.03 -15.00
CA ASP A 173 -20.81 14.18 -15.22
C ASP A 173 -20.16 14.69 -13.93
N PRO A 174 -19.06 15.47 -14.03
CA PRO A 174 -18.35 15.99 -12.87
C PRO A 174 -19.20 16.79 -11.88
N SER A 175 -20.23 17.51 -12.35
CA SER A 175 -21.10 18.31 -11.48
C SER A 175 -22.02 17.43 -10.66
N GLY A 176 -22.56 16.37 -11.23
CA GLY A 176 -23.35 15.37 -10.52
C GLY A 176 -22.52 14.62 -9.48
N GLU A 177 -21.27 14.29 -9.80
CA GLU A 177 -20.33 13.65 -8.88
C GLU A 177 -20.01 14.56 -7.68
N GLU A 178 -19.77 15.84 -7.92
CA GLU A 178 -19.53 16.84 -6.87
C GLU A 178 -20.77 17.06 -6.00
N ALA A 179 -21.97 17.10 -6.60
CA ALA A 179 -23.23 17.20 -5.88
C ALA A 179 -23.47 15.98 -4.96
N LEU A 180 -23.14 14.78 -5.43
CA LEU A 180 -23.22 13.55 -4.63
C LEU A 180 -22.30 13.63 -3.40
N VAL A 181 -21.03 14.03 -3.59
CA VAL A 181 -20.06 14.14 -2.48
C VAL A 181 -20.44 15.26 -1.50
N ALA A 182 -20.96 16.38 -2.00
CA ALA A 182 -21.48 17.45 -1.16
C ALA A 182 -22.69 16.99 -0.33
N ASP A 183 -23.60 16.22 -0.93
CA ASP A 183 -24.75 15.64 -0.24
C ASP A 183 -24.32 14.68 0.88
N LEU A 184 -23.40 13.76 0.59
CA LEU A 184 -22.82 12.85 1.59
C LEU A 184 -22.15 13.62 2.73
N SER A 185 -21.39 14.68 2.40
CA SER A 185 -20.71 15.50 3.41
C SER A 185 -21.69 16.24 4.34
N ARG A 186 -22.89 16.62 3.87
CA ARG A 186 -23.91 17.25 4.73
C ARG A 186 -24.47 16.30 5.80
N GLY A 187 -24.41 14.99 5.56
CA GLY A 187 -24.81 13.97 6.52
C GLY A 187 -23.76 13.70 7.61
N LEU A 188 -22.55 14.25 7.49
CA LEU A 188 -21.46 14.00 8.42
C LEU A 188 -21.45 14.99 9.60
N PRO A 189 -20.84 14.60 10.74
CA PRO A 189 -20.67 15.50 11.87
C PRO A 189 -19.93 16.80 11.50
N PRO A 190 -20.27 17.94 12.12
CA PRO A 190 -19.55 19.19 11.90
C PRO A 190 -18.03 19.04 12.09
N GLY A 191 -17.27 19.60 11.15
CA GLY A 191 -15.80 19.55 11.16
C GLY A 191 -15.20 18.37 10.40
N ILE A 192 -16.02 17.44 9.89
CA ILE A 192 -15.63 16.32 9.03
C ILE A 192 -16.20 16.54 7.64
N SER A 193 -15.36 16.37 6.61
CA SER A 193 -15.75 16.59 5.21
C SER A 193 -15.16 15.50 4.31
N LEU A 194 -15.92 15.11 3.28
CA LEU A 194 -15.42 14.27 2.20
C LEU A 194 -14.85 15.15 1.08
N GLU A 195 -13.69 14.77 0.57
CA GLU A 195 -13.10 15.37 -0.62
C GLU A 195 -13.14 14.35 -1.77
N LEU A 196 -13.61 14.76 -2.95
CA LEU A 196 -13.48 13.96 -4.17
C LEU A 196 -12.03 14.06 -4.66
N ASP A 197 -11.23 13.07 -4.31
CA ASP A 197 -9.78 13.07 -4.50
C ASP A 197 -9.33 12.35 -5.79
N GLY A 198 -10.23 11.60 -6.44
CA GLY A 198 -9.87 10.90 -7.67
C GLY A 198 -11.04 10.57 -8.60
N ARG A 199 -10.73 10.65 -9.91
CA ARG A 199 -11.58 10.16 -11.01
C ARG A 199 -10.74 9.26 -11.89
N TYR A 200 -11.12 7.99 -11.99
CA TYR A 200 -10.37 6.96 -12.69
C TYR A 200 -11.22 6.33 -13.79
N PRO A 201 -10.79 6.42 -15.07
CA PRO A 201 -11.43 5.69 -16.16
C PRO A 201 -11.70 4.21 -15.86
N ALA A 202 -10.73 3.54 -15.22
CA ALA A 202 -10.89 2.15 -14.79
C ALA A 202 -10.03 1.83 -13.56
N MET A 203 -10.47 0.83 -12.81
CA MET A 203 -9.77 0.23 -11.68
C MET A 203 -9.81 -1.30 -11.79
N PHE A 204 -8.71 -1.96 -11.43
CA PHE A 204 -8.68 -3.39 -11.16
C PHE A 204 -8.59 -3.59 -9.66
N SER A 205 -9.60 -4.21 -9.05
CA SER A 205 -9.62 -4.59 -7.64
C SER A 205 -9.22 -6.05 -7.49
N TYR A 206 -8.30 -6.37 -6.57
CA TYR A 206 -7.83 -7.73 -6.35
C TYR A 206 -8.04 -8.22 -4.93
N LYS A 207 -7.37 -7.60 -3.96
CA LYS A 207 -7.47 -7.93 -2.54
C LYS A 207 -7.42 -6.63 -1.77
N MET A 208 -7.77 -6.67 -0.49
CA MET A 208 -7.61 -5.52 0.41
C MET A 208 -6.22 -4.87 0.23
N LYS A 209 -6.18 -3.56 -0.04
CA LYS A 209 -4.99 -2.75 -0.33
C LYS A 209 -4.21 -3.12 -1.59
N ASN A 210 -4.77 -3.95 -2.47
CA ASN A 210 -4.14 -4.43 -3.69
C ASN A 210 -5.06 -4.16 -4.89
N TYR A 211 -4.76 -3.07 -5.60
CA TYR A 211 -5.55 -2.59 -6.73
C TYR A 211 -4.68 -1.85 -7.75
N VAL A 212 -5.21 -1.64 -8.95
CA VAL A 212 -4.57 -0.87 -10.03
C VAL A 212 -5.53 0.20 -10.52
N LEU A 213 -5.05 1.43 -10.62
CA LEU A 213 -5.82 2.56 -11.11
C LEU A 213 -5.29 2.99 -12.48
N LEU A 214 -6.18 3.23 -13.43
CA LEU A 214 -5.89 3.94 -14.67
C LEU A 214 -6.37 5.37 -14.52
N ASP A 215 -5.47 6.36 -14.65
CA ASP A 215 -5.84 7.77 -14.62
C ASP A 215 -6.24 8.31 -16.01
N GLY A 216 -6.83 9.52 -16.05
CA GLY A 216 -7.26 10.16 -17.30
C GLY A 216 -6.14 10.49 -18.28
N ARG A 217 -4.86 10.35 -17.88
CA ARG A 217 -3.69 10.51 -18.76
C ARG A 217 -3.16 9.17 -19.28
N GLY A 218 -3.83 8.07 -18.96
CA GLY A 218 -3.42 6.73 -19.37
C GLY A 218 -2.29 6.12 -18.54
N ARG A 219 -1.98 6.68 -17.37
CA ARG A 219 -0.94 6.16 -16.47
C ARG A 219 -1.55 5.18 -15.48
N LEU A 220 -0.82 4.09 -15.25
CA LEU A 220 -1.18 3.07 -14.25
C LEU A 220 -0.55 3.40 -12.90
N THR A 221 -1.36 3.32 -11.85
CA THR A 221 -0.90 3.33 -10.46
C THR A 221 -1.22 1.98 -9.83
N ILE A 222 -0.18 1.17 -9.59
CA ILE A 222 -0.31 -0.13 -8.93
C ILE A 222 -0.13 0.08 -7.42
N LYS A 223 -1.02 -0.50 -6.62
CA LYS A 223 -0.98 -0.46 -5.15
C LYS A 223 -0.99 -1.89 -4.60
N GLY A 224 -0.39 -2.06 -3.43
CA GLY A 224 -0.35 -3.34 -2.72
C GLY A 224 0.89 -4.20 -3.00
N SER A 225 1.33 -4.92 -1.98
CA SER A 225 2.52 -5.77 -2.02
C SER A 225 2.33 -7.00 -2.91
N ALA A 226 1.11 -7.53 -3.03
CA ALA A 226 0.83 -8.70 -3.86
C ALA A 226 1.01 -8.41 -5.36
N LEU A 227 0.82 -7.14 -5.77
CA LEU A 227 0.96 -6.70 -7.16
C LEU A 227 2.34 -6.07 -7.45
N ARG A 228 3.08 -5.64 -6.42
CA ARG A 228 4.36 -4.92 -6.55
C ARG A 228 5.57 -5.62 -5.93
N SER A 229 5.42 -6.87 -5.51
CA SER A 229 6.50 -7.59 -4.83
C SER A 229 7.81 -7.50 -5.61
N ARG A 230 8.88 -7.10 -4.92
CA ARG A 230 10.24 -7.11 -5.48
C ARG A 230 10.89 -8.50 -5.41
N GLY A 231 10.25 -9.45 -4.74
CA GLY A 231 10.73 -10.82 -4.57
C GLY A 231 10.47 -11.75 -5.76
N ILE A 232 9.71 -11.29 -6.77
CA ILE A 232 9.47 -12.04 -8.01
C ILE A 232 10.38 -11.52 -9.13
N GLU A 233 10.65 -12.38 -10.12
CA GLU A 233 11.40 -12.02 -11.32
C GLU A 233 10.74 -10.85 -12.07
N LEU A 234 11.55 -10.05 -12.76
CA LEU A 234 11.09 -8.84 -13.43
C LEU A 234 10.09 -9.12 -14.57
N PHE A 235 10.21 -10.25 -15.27
CA PHE A 235 9.30 -10.61 -16.35
C PHE A 235 7.86 -10.77 -15.84
N GLN A 236 7.67 -11.30 -14.62
CA GLN A 236 6.35 -11.44 -14.02
C GLN A 236 5.71 -10.07 -13.75
N ARG A 237 6.50 -9.10 -13.27
CA ARG A 237 6.04 -7.71 -13.06
C ARG A 237 5.72 -7.01 -14.37
N THR A 238 6.60 -7.14 -15.35
CA THR A 238 6.42 -6.54 -16.68
C THR A 238 5.17 -7.10 -17.35
N TRP A 239 4.97 -8.42 -17.30
CA TRP A 239 3.77 -9.07 -17.80
C TRP A 239 2.50 -8.59 -17.09
N MET A 240 2.51 -8.50 -15.75
CA MET A 240 1.37 -7.97 -14.99
C MET A 240 1.04 -6.53 -15.38
N GLU A 241 2.05 -5.66 -15.50
CA GLU A 241 1.87 -4.26 -15.94
C GLU A 241 1.24 -4.16 -17.34
N GLU A 242 1.70 -4.97 -18.30
CA GLU A 242 1.12 -5.05 -19.65
C GLU A 242 -0.30 -5.61 -19.62
N MET A 243 -0.54 -6.67 -18.85
CA MET A 243 -1.85 -7.29 -18.69
C MET A 243 -2.86 -6.30 -18.08
N PHE A 244 -2.50 -5.58 -17.00
CA PHE A 244 -3.35 -4.56 -16.40
C PHE A 244 -3.65 -3.43 -17.38
N ARG A 245 -2.67 -3.03 -18.19
CA ARG A 245 -2.90 -2.03 -19.24
C ARG A 245 -3.93 -2.51 -20.25
N LEU A 246 -3.80 -3.74 -20.76
CA LEU A 246 -4.77 -4.31 -21.69
C LEU A 246 -6.15 -4.39 -21.06
N LEU A 247 -6.23 -4.91 -19.83
CA LEU A 247 -7.47 -5.09 -19.09
C LEU A 247 -8.20 -3.76 -18.86
N LEU A 248 -7.50 -2.74 -18.34
CA LEU A 248 -8.07 -1.44 -17.99
C LEU A 248 -8.35 -0.54 -19.20
N THR A 249 -7.82 -0.88 -20.38
CA THR A 249 -8.10 -0.18 -21.65
C THR A 249 -9.09 -0.93 -22.55
N GLY A 250 -9.79 -1.94 -22.02
CA GLY A 250 -10.81 -2.69 -22.75
C GLY A 250 -10.27 -3.67 -23.79
N ARG A 251 -8.95 -3.92 -23.81
CA ARG A 251 -8.24 -4.79 -24.76
C ARG A 251 -8.00 -6.19 -24.20
N ARG A 252 -8.96 -6.71 -23.42
CA ARG A 252 -8.86 -8.02 -22.74
C ARG A 252 -8.58 -9.19 -23.69
N ALA A 253 -9.11 -9.12 -24.92
CA ALA A 253 -8.95 -10.16 -25.93
C ALA A 253 -7.49 -10.34 -26.41
N GLU A 254 -6.61 -9.37 -26.16
CA GLU A 254 -5.19 -9.42 -26.51
C GLU A 254 -4.34 -10.15 -25.45
N ILE A 255 -4.88 -10.41 -24.26
CA ILE A 255 -4.13 -11.02 -23.14
C ILE A 255 -3.65 -12.45 -23.45
N PRO A 256 -4.43 -13.35 -24.10
CA PRO A 256 -3.91 -14.65 -24.52
C PRO A 256 -2.71 -14.54 -25.46
N ALA A 257 -2.72 -13.58 -26.39
CA ALA A 257 -1.59 -13.31 -27.29
C ALA A 257 -0.38 -12.75 -26.52
N LEU A 258 -0.60 -11.94 -25.48
CA LEU A 258 0.46 -11.48 -24.58
C LEU A 258 1.13 -12.65 -23.87
N VAL A 259 0.36 -13.61 -23.35
CA VAL A 259 0.90 -14.83 -22.71
C VAL A 259 1.73 -15.61 -23.72
N GLN A 260 1.21 -15.85 -24.92
CA GLN A 260 1.93 -16.58 -25.96
C GLN A 260 3.24 -15.90 -26.36
N ARG A 261 3.24 -14.57 -26.50
CA ARG A 261 4.44 -13.78 -26.82
C ARG A 261 5.56 -14.03 -25.81
N TYR A 262 5.27 -13.97 -24.51
CA TYR A 262 6.28 -14.24 -23.47
C TYR A 262 6.75 -15.70 -23.50
N LEU A 263 5.84 -16.66 -23.72
CA LEU A 263 6.23 -18.07 -23.86
C LEU A 263 7.19 -18.28 -25.05
N ASP A 264 6.89 -17.68 -26.19
CA ASP A 264 7.72 -17.74 -27.40
C ASP A 264 9.07 -17.03 -27.21
N ASP A 265 9.08 -15.91 -26.47
CA ASP A 265 10.32 -15.19 -26.15
C ASP A 265 11.25 -16.01 -25.27
N PHE A 266 10.72 -16.77 -24.30
CA PHE A 266 11.53 -17.74 -23.54
C PHE A 266 11.98 -18.92 -24.41
N ALA A 267 11.08 -19.49 -25.22
CA ALA A 267 11.40 -20.63 -26.08
C ALA A 267 12.49 -20.31 -27.12
N ALA A 268 12.53 -19.07 -27.59
CA ALA A 268 13.52 -18.59 -28.54
C ALA A 268 14.71 -17.87 -27.88
N HIS A 269 14.85 -17.95 -26.55
CA HIS A 269 15.94 -17.30 -25.80
C HIS A 269 16.10 -15.79 -26.08
N ARG A 270 14.98 -15.10 -26.36
CA ARG A 270 14.93 -13.65 -26.60
C ARG A 270 14.80 -12.84 -25.32
N MET A 271 14.50 -13.48 -24.20
CA MET A 271 14.43 -12.82 -22.90
C MET A 271 15.84 -12.47 -22.39
N PRO A 272 16.14 -11.20 -22.06
CA PRO A 272 17.42 -10.87 -21.45
C PRO A 272 17.46 -11.30 -19.98
N VAL A 273 18.63 -11.69 -19.47
CA VAL A 273 18.82 -12.17 -18.08
C VAL A 273 18.20 -11.27 -17.02
N LYS A 274 18.21 -9.95 -17.20
CA LYS A 274 17.58 -8.99 -16.28
C LYS A 274 16.09 -9.27 -16.04
N GLN A 275 15.41 -9.89 -16.98
CA GLN A 275 13.98 -10.20 -16.90
C GLN A 275 13.71 -11.41 -16.00
N PHE A 276 14.57 -12.42 -16.00
CA PHE A 276 14.33 -13.68 -15.28
C PHE A 276 15.32 -13.97 -14.14
N MET A 277 16.33 -13.13 -13.96
CA MET A 277 17.17 -13.18 -12.77
C MET A 277 16.40 -12.73 -11.52
N LYS A 278 16.84 -13.23 -10.37
CA LYS A 278 16.39 -12.82 -9.04
C LYS A 278 17.57 -12.27 -8.27
N THR A 279 17.33 -11.23 -7.47
CA THR A 279 18.33 -10.65 -6.56
C THR A 279 17.87 -10.82 -5.13
N GLU A 280 18.69 -11.45 -4.30
CA GLU A 280 18.42 -11.68 -2.88
C GLU A 280 19.56 -11.15 -2.01
N THR A 281 19.22 -10.64 -0.83
CA THR A 281 20.19 -10.11 0.14
C THR A 281 20.54 -11.17 1.16
N LEU A 282 21.83 -11.43 1.34
CA LEU A 282 22.33 -12.29 2.40
C LEU A 282 22.03 -11.64 3.76
N GLN A 283 21.32 -12.34 4.62
CA GLN A 283 20.94 -11.88 5.97
C GLN A 283 21.91 -12.40 7.03
N ASP A 284 22.39 -13.63 6.83
CA ASP A 284 23.35 -14.29 7.71
C ASP A 284 24.74 -14.27 7.08
N SER A 285 25.77 -14.45 7.91
CA SER A 285 27.10 -14.81 7.41
C SER A 285 27.06 -16.19 6.74
N LEU A 286 28.01 -16.46 5.84
CA LEU A 286 28.11 -17.77 5.18
C LEU A 286 28.33 -18.92 6.18
N GLU A 287 29.05 -18.68 7.27
CA GLU A 287 29.30 -19.68 8.32
C GLU A 287 28.03 -19.94 9.15
N THR A 288 27.33 -18.89 9.59
CA THR A 288 26.04 -19.03 10.28
C THR A 288 25.02 -19.76 9.42
N TYR A 289 24.99 -19.48 8.11
CA TYR A 289 24.14 -20.21 7.17
C TYR A 289 24.49 -21.71 7.12
N LYS A 290 25.78 -22.07 6.96
CA LYS A 290 26.23 -23.48 6.95
C LYS A 290 25.83 -24.22 8.21
N GLU A 291 25.99 -23.58 9.38
CA GLU A 291 25.60 -24.16 10.67
C GLU A 291 24.09 -24.39 10.74
N LYS A 292 23.28 -23.42 10.31
CA LYS A 292 21.81 -23.56 10.28
C LYS A 292 21.36 -24.67 9.32
N VAL A 293 21.98 -24.80 8.15
CA VAL A 293 21.68 -25.89 7.21
C VAL A 293 22.07 -27.24 7.78
N ARG A 294 23.27 -27.36 8.36
CA ARG A 294 23.74 -28.61 9.01
C ARG A 294 22.86 -29.02 10.19
N GLY A 295 22.37 -28.05 10.95
CA GLY A 295 21.46 -28.27 12.07
C GLY A 295 19.99 -28.38 11.69
N GLU A 296 19.65 -28.48 10.39
CA GLU A 296 18.27 -28.56 9.86
C GLU A 296 17.36 -27.39 10.28
N LYS A 297 17.95 -26.28 10.74
CA LYS A 297 17.23 -25.05 11.11
C LYS A 297 16.90 -24.18 9.89
N ARG A 298 17.44 -24.52 8.72
CA ARG A 298 17.25 -23.77 7.47
C ARG A 298 17.46 -24.68 6.25
N ASN A 299 16.61 -24.50 5.23
CA ASN A 299 16.80 -25.17 3.94
C ASN A 299 17.90 -24.51 3.10
N PRO A 300 18.62 -25.26 2.25
CA PRO A 300 19.58 -24.70 1.31
C PRO A 300 18.95 -23.65 0.38
N ALA A 301 19.65 -22.54 0.15
CA ALA A 301 19.18 -21.41 -0.62
C ALA A 301 20.21 -21.00 -1.67
N ALA A 302 19.77 -20.90 -2.93
CA ALA A 302 20.61 -20.53 -4.08
C ALA A 302 21.55 -19.34 -3.86
N PRO A 303 21.13 -18.19 -3.29
CA PRO A 303 22.05 -17.07 -3.11
C PRO A 303 23.23 -17.40 -2.18
N TYR A 304 23.04 -18.28 -1.19
CA TYR A 304 24.12 -18.70 -0.30
C TYR A 304 24.99 -19.78 -0.95
N GLU A 305 24.40 -20.78 -1.62
CA GLU A 305 25.18 -21.81 -2.33
C GLU A 305 26.08 -21.18 -3.41
N LEU A 306 25.57 -20.19 -4.15
CA LEU A 306 26.34 -19.45 -5.15
C LEU A 306 27.42 -18.56 -4.50
N ALA A 307 27.12 -17.93 -3.37
CA ALA A 307 28.12 -17.16 -2.63
C ALA A 307 29.24 -18.04 -2.06
N LEU A 308 28.92 -19.27 -1.61
CA LEU A 308 29.89 -20.26 -1.15
C LEU A 308 30.78 -20.79 -2.27
N GLY A 309 30.22 -20.95 -3.46
CA GLY A 309 30.97 -21.35 -4.66
C GLY A 309 31.74 -20.21 -5.33
N SER A 310 31.59 -18.97 -4.85
CA SER A 310 32.25 -17.78 -5.40
C SER A 310 33.59 -17.54 -4.71
N GLU A 311 34.61 -17.16 -5.49
CA GLU A 311 35.91 -16.71 -4.94
C GLU A 311 35.81 -15.36 -4.21
N ARG A 312 34.71 -14.62 -4.41
CA ARG A 312 34.49 -13.33 -3.76
C ARG A 312 34.00 -13.54 -2.33
N PRO A 313 34.64 -12.90 -1.32
CA PRO A 313 34.10 -12.90 0.02
C PRO A 313 32.71 -12.24 0.01
N SER A 314 31.78 -12.83 0.73
CA SER A 314 30.41 -12.29 0.88
C SER A 314 30.10 -12.08 2.36
N GLN A 315 29.41 -10.99 2.67
CA GLN A 315 29.01 -10.59 4.01
C GLN A 315 27.50 -10.34 4.12
N PRO A 316 26.93 -10.34 5.34
CA PRO A 316 25.55 -9.91 5.54
C PRO A 316 25.31 -8.52 4.93
N GLY A 317 24.21 -8.38 4.19
CA GLY A 317 23.86 -7.18 3.43
C GLY A 317 24.24 -7.24 1.95
N ASP A 318 25.14 -8.14 1.55
CA ASP A 318 25.49 -8.31 0.13
C ASP A 318 24.32 -8.86 -0.69
N GLN A 319 24.25 -8.44 -1.95
CA GLN A 319 23.22 -8.87 -2.89
C GLN A 319 23.76 -9.88 -3.89
N VAL A 320 23.10 -11.03 -4.00
CA VAL A 320 23.42 -12.07 -4.96
C VAL A 320 22.33 -12.09 -6.03
N SER A 321 22.73 -11.86 -7.28
CA SER A 321 21.84 -11.95 -8.44
C SER A 321 22.09 -13.23 -9.21
N TYR A 322 21.06 -14.03 -9.44
CA TYR A 322 21.17 -15.37 -10.01
C TYR A 322 19.97 -15.73 -10.89
N TYR A 323 20.11 -16.76 -11.71
CA TYR A 323 19.05 -17.32 -12.55
C TYR A 323 19.07 -18.85 -12.49
N VAL A 324 17.96 -19.48 -12.86
CA VAL A 324 17.78 -20.94 -12.84
C VAL A 324 18.20 -21.51 -14.18
N THR A 325 19.01 -22.59 -14.15
CA THR A 325 19.60 -23.23 -15.33
C THR A 325 19.08 -24.65 -15.54
N GLY A 326 19.37 -25.23 -16.70
CA GLY A 326 19.08 -26.64 -17.00
C GLY A 326 17.68 -26.87 -17.55
N GLN A 327 17.11 -28.05 -17.31
CA GLN A 327 15.81 -28.47 -17.86
C GLN A 327 14.88 -28.99 -16.75
N GLY A 328 13.59 -29.01 -17.03
CA GLY A 328 12.57 -29.51 -16.11
C GLY A 328 11.84 -28.41 -15.33
N LEU A 329 10.52 -28.59 -15.20
CA LEU A 329 9.59 -27.69 -14.49
C LEU A 329 9.89 -27.51 -13.00
N LYS A 330 10.47 -28.51 -12.34
CA LYS A 330 10.69 -28.58 -10.89
C LYS A 330 12.17 -28.59 -10.52
N ALA A 331 12.96 -27.74 -11.18
CA ALA A 331 14.37 -27.57 -10.86
C ALA A 331 14.54 -27.13 -9.39
N LYS A 332 15.40 -27.82 -8.65
CA LYS A 332 15.81 -27.38 -7.31
C LYS A 332 16.71 -26.16 -7.46
N VAL A 333 16.16 -24.99 -7.18
CA VAL A 333 16.80 -23.69 -7.44
C VAL A 333 18.18 -23.57 -6.78
N ASN A 334 18.37 -24.15 -5.60
CA ASN A 334 19.67 -24.15 -4.90
C ASN A 334 20.75 -25.01 -5.58
N GLU A 335 20.37 -26.01 -6.38
CA GLU A 335 21.28 -26.91 -7.10
C GLU A 335 21.44 -26.49 -8.58
N ALA A 336 20.40 -25.88 -9.16
CA ALA A 336 20.29 -25.56 -10.58
C ALA A 336 20.24 -24.04 -10.82
N ALA A 337 21.19 -23.30 -10.26
CA ALA A 337 21.31 -21.86 -10.49
C ALA A 337 22.75 -21.45 -10.79
N LYS A 338 22.88 -20.32 -11.49
CA LYS A 338 24.16 -19.62 -11.76
C LYS A 338 24.03 -18.14 -11.44
N LEU A 339 25.16 -17.48 -11.21
CA LEU A 339 25.20 -16.03 -11.04
C LEU A 339 24.73 -15.35 -12.34
N ALA A 340 23.97 -14.28 -12.24
CA ALA A 340 23.45 -13.56 -13.40
C ALA A 340 24.56 -13.05 -14.35
N THR A 341 25.77 -12.80 -13.82
CA THR A 341 26.95 -12.42 -14.61
C THR A 341 27.54 -13.56 -15.44
N GLN A 342 27.12 -14.80 -15.21
CA GLN A 342 27.58 -15.98 -15.94
C GLN A 342 26.65 -16.33 -17.11
N TRP A 343 25.51 -15.64 -17.26
CA TRP A 343 24.61 -15.86 -18.39
C TRP A 343 25.22 -15.33 -19.68
N ASP A 344 25.28 -16.17 -20.70
CA ASP A 344 25.79 -15.83 -22.02
C ASP A 344 24.66 -15.85 -23.07
N PRO A 345 24.28 -14.71 -23.68
CA PRO A 345 23.27 -14.68 -24.72
C PRO A 345 23.64 -15.48 -25.97
N ALA A 346 24.92 -15.78 -26.22
CA ALA A 346 25.36 -16.60 -27.34
C ALA A 346 25.25 -18.11 -27.06
N ALA A 347 25.16 -18.50 -25.78
CA ALA A 347 25.03 -19.88 -25.33
C ALA A 347 24.05 -19.96 -24.14
N PRO A 348 22.75 -19.66 -24.36
CA PRO A 348 21.77 -19.56 -23.30
C PRO A 348 21.55 -20.91 -22.63
N ASP A 349 21.57 -20.93 -21.30
CA ASP A 349 21.41 -22.12 -20.47
C ASP A 349 20.34 -21.95 -19.39
N GLU A 350 19.55 -20.88 -19.47
CA GLU A 350 18.42 -20.67 -18.59
C GLU A 350 17.36 -21.77 -18.76
N ASN A 351 16.72 -22.13 -17.65
CA ASN A 351 15.67 -23.15 -17.65
C ASN A 351 14.36 -22.58 -18.20
N VAL A 352 14.19 -22.66 -19.51
CA VAL A 352 13.00 -22.19 -20.25
C VAL A 352 11.72 -22.78 -19.67
N GLU A 353 11.68 -24.09 -19.41
CA GLU A 353 10.48 -24.77 -18.89
C GLU A 353 10.07 -24.23 -17.52
N TYR A 354 11.03 -24.02 -16.63
CA TYR A 354 10.82 -23.44 -15.30
C TYR A 354 10.21 -22.03 -15.38
N TYR A 355 10.75 -21.16 -16.24
CA TYR A 355 10.24 -19.79 -16.37
C TYR A 355 8.89 -19.73 -17.08
N GLN A 356 8.68 -20.55 -18.11
CA GLN A 356 7.36 -20.70 -18.75
C GLN A 356 6.31 -21.25 -17.75
N ALA A 357 6.69 -22.18 -16.88
CA ALA A 357 5.79 -22.70 -15.84
C ALA A 357 5.35 -21.59 -14.88
N LYS A 358 6.29 -20.75 -14.43
CA LYS A 358 5.98 -19.58 -13.59
C LYS A 358 5.01 -18.61 -14.27
N LEU A 359 5.19 -18.35 -15.57
CA LEU A 359 4.25 -17.52 -16.32
C LEU A 359 2.86 -18.15 -16.39
N ARG A 360 2.77 -19.47 -16.61
CA ARG A 360 1.47 -20.17 -16.62
C ARG A 360 0.79 -20.14 -15.26
N GLU A 361 1.53 -20.35 -14.17
CA GLU A 361 1.01 -20.21 -12.80
C GLU A 361 0.49 -18.80 -12.55
N LEU A 362 1.24 -17.79 -12.98
CA LEU A 362 0.85 -16.39 -12.88
C LEU A 362 -0.43 -16.08 -13.68
N TRP A 363 -0.52 -16.61 -14.90
CA TRP A 363 -1.72 -16.52 -15.73
C TRP A 363 -2.92 -17.18 -15.06
N GLU A 364 -2.80 -18.44 -14.62
CA GLU A 364 -3.89 -19.16 -13.95
C GLU A 364 -4.35 -18.46 -12.67
N ARG A 365 -3.44 -17.80 -11.95
CA ARG A 365 -3.78 -16.99 -10.78
C ARG A 365 -4.70 -15.81 -11.10
N PHE A 366 -4.48 -15.14 -12.24
CA PHE A 366 -5.28 -13.96 -12.63
C PHE A 366 -6.43 -14.28 -13.59
N ARG A 367 -6.40 -15.43 -14.26
CA ARG A 367 -7.41 -15.85 -15.24
C ARG A 367 -8.85 -15.72 -14.72
N PRO A 368 -9.20 -16.13 -13.47
CA PRO A 368 -10.55 -15.95 -12.93
C PRO A 368 -11.01 -14.49 -12.78
N LEU A 369 -10.09 -13.53 -12.84
CA LEU A 369 -10.36 -12.09 -12.75
C LEU A 369 -10.21 -11.36 -14.09
N ILE A 370 -9.66 -12.06 -15.10
CA ILE A 370 -9.47 -11.55 -16.45
C ILE A 370 -10.63 -11.99 -17.36
N GLU A 371 -11.04 -13.24 -17.27
CA GLU A 371 -12.08 -13.82 -18.12
C GLU A 371 -13.46 -13.18 -17.86
N PRO A 372 -13.92 -13.00 -16.61
CA PRO A 372 -15.20 -12.35 -16.36
C PRO A 372 -15.18 -10.87 -16.72
N GLU A 373 -16.32 -10.36 -17.14
CA GLU A 373 -16.52 -8.94 -17.39
C GLU A 373 -17.10 -8.24 -16.15
N GLY A 374 -16.49 -7.10 -15.79
CA GLY A 374 -16.96 -6.27 -14.69
C GLY A 374 -16.47 -6.72 -13.31
N LEU A 375 -17.27 -6.37 -12.31
CA LEU A 375 -17.02 -6.63 -10.90
C LEU A 375 -17.65 -7.94 -10.44
N ILE A 376 -16.91 -8.70 -9.64
CA ILE A 376 -17.33 -9.96 -9.02
C ILE A 376 -17.45 -9.70 -7.52
N PRO A 377 -18.63 -9.92 -6.89
CA PRO A 377 -18.77 -9.79 -5.44
C PRO A 377 -17.84 -10.77 -4.71
N ILE A 378 -17.15 -10.29 -3.67
CA ILE A 378 -16.44 -11.16 -2.75
C ILE A 378 -17.46 -11.76 -1.78
N GLN A 379 -17.52 -13.09 -1.70
CA GLN A 379 -18.21 -13.73 -0.58
C GLN A 379 -17.38 -13.44 0.68
N GLU A 380 -17.99 -12.84 1.70
CA GLU A 380 -17.31 -12.49 2.95
C GLU A 380 -16.53 -13.69 3.49
N GLU A 381 -15.22 -13.71 3.29
CA GLU A 381 -14.32 -14.45 4.17
C GLU A 381 -14.35 -13.70 5.51
N ALA A 382 -14.83 -14.37 6.56
CA ALA A 382 -14.92 -13.83 7.90
C ALA A 382 -13.63 -13.08 8.26
N GLU A 383 -13.78 -11.84 8.72
CA GLU A 383 -12.71 -10.91 9.13
C GLU A 383 -11.45 -11.67 9.58
N GLU A 384 -10.44 -11.75 8.71
CA GLU A 384 -9.10 -12.13 9.15
C GLU A 384 -8.66 -11.05 10.14
N THR A 385 -8.63 -11.44 11.42
CA THR A 385 -8.11 -10.65 12.51
C THR A 385 -6.76 -10.08 12.09
N THR A 386 -6.72 -8.75 11.99
CA THR A 386 -5.52 -7.98 11.64
C THR A 386 -4.33 -8.56 12.40
N PRO A 387 -3.21 -8.93 11.76
CA PRO A 387 -2.04 -9.39 12.48
C PRO A 387 -1.56 -8.25 13.38
N THR A 388 -1.41 -8.54 14.66
CA THR A 388 -0.71 -7.70 15.63
C THR A 388 0.56 -7.16 14.97
N GLN A 389 0.69 -5.83 14.86
CA GLN A 389 1.96 -5.23 14.46
C GLN A 389 3.02 -5.78 15.41
N LEU A 390 3.93 -6.59 14.86
CA LEU A 390 5.13 -7.04 15.55
C LEU A 390 5.87 -5.77 16.01
N THR A 391 5.87 -5.54 17.32
CA THR A 391 6.74 -4.57 17.96
C THR A 391 8.18 -5.01 17.70
N LEU A 392 8.93 -4.17 16.99
CA LEU A 392 10.39 -4.27 16.89
C LEU A 392 11.00 -3.88 18.24
N THR A 393 10.94 -4.78 19.21
CA THR A 393 11.83 -4.82 20.38
C THR A 393 11.74 -6.24 20.95
N ASP A 394 12.64 -7.09 20.52
CA ASP A 394 13.19 -8.20 21.31
C ASP A 394 14.63 -8.40 20.81
N ASP A 395 15.54 -7.65 21.43
CA ASP A 395 16.93 -8.01 21.71
C ASP A 395 17.41 -7.16 22.90
#